data_AF-A0A428PNL9-F1
#
_entry.id   AF-A0A428PNL9-F1
#
_cell.length_a   1.000
_cell.length_b   1.000
_cell.length_c   1.000
_cell.angle_alpha   90.00
_cell.angle_beta   90.00
_cell.angle_gamma   90.00
#
_symmetry.space_group_name_H-M   'P 1'
#
loop_
_entity.id
_entity.type
_entity.pdbx_description
1 polymer ?
#
loop_
_entity_poly.entity_id
_entity_poly.type
_entity_poly.pdbx_seq_one_letter_code
_entity_poly.pdbx_strand_id
1 'polypeptide(L)'
;MQSVSLFLLALCSASFAAECFNDQKRTTTIPTADQIRAEITSLSWLENICRDIWQPGDDNQLEKTFEHGYLHLNAQRANSSVPLAYCMGAFGDIMAQCIEGAGLWGGFWTLDGEVYNISNSNYPHNPLLPGDDGGPGSSKPKRSHCSYSKQNPATFVDSGAAQYLQDSLATNDDWFFTMERATTNGQGTVEEPSCGVIEEANCSPSKDCRVFTPPEFYYIRVVSGLVTRAHEKLQDETIRNILAIDGIIADFKPDPADTVDPNIFNTMAGALAMAGAVAGAAPGPAEVILNLFGGVMTIVGANVPAPEVLDIEAVHSQASVYLGTIFDETRKSMADLLARLFSNRDVEYSLSDLMGESEPMDLTGSLTEGVRFMNEGLVGVTLKAMGYLVMMIKNFSESKCSEIEGAKFIDNYCYAVSTGSRGLSYKFMGAEDIKLLPEKYGIDMVEFLKNVHECSTLGDGIGVGSLTAYPACFFNLDLALHIS
;
A
#
# COMPACT_ATOMS: atom_id res chain seq x y z
N MET A 1 72.30 11.21 -3.20
CA MET A 1 71.33 10.15 -3.59
C MET A 1 70.10 10.09 -2.66
N GLN A 2 69.64 11.22 -2.07
CA GLN A 2 68.37 11.27 -1.31
C GLN A 2 67.26 12.03 -2.05
N SER A 3 67.59 12.87 -3.05
CA SER A 3 66.59 13.64 -3.80
C SER A 3 65.90 12.88 -4.95
N VAL A 4 66.41 11.72 -5.37
CA VAL A 4 65.78 10.92 -6.44
C VAL A 4 64.65 10.02 -5.89
N SER A 5 64.73 9.61 -4.62
CA SER A 5 63.66 8.81 -3.98
C SER A 5 62.40 9.62 -3.68
N LEU A 6 62.49 10.93 -3.47
CA LEU A 6 61.31 11.80 -3.28
C LEU A 6 60.57 12.09 -4.60
N PHE A 7 61.28 12.07 -5.75
CA PHE A 7 60.66 12.28 -7.06
C PHE A 7 59.91 11.03 -7.57
N LEU A 8 60.35 9.83 -7.19
CA LEU A 8 59.68 8.57 -7.54
C LEU A 8 58.43 8.29 -6.69
N LEU A 9 58.36 8.77 -5.44
CA LEU A 9 57.15 8.67 -4.61
C LEU A 9 56.03 9.63 -5.05
N ALA A 10 56.35 10.74 -5.74
CA ALA A 10 55.37 11.67 -6.28
C ALA A 10 54.75 11.25 -7.62
N LEU A 11 55.28 10.20 -8.28
CA LEU A 11 54.81 9.70 -9.58
C LEU A 11 53.82 8.52 -9.47
N CYS A 12 53.48 8.08 -8.25
CA CYS A 12 52.53 6.99 -8.02
C CYS A 12 51.23 7.45 -7.32
N SER A 13 50.90 8.74 -7.37
CA SER A 13 49.52 9.19 -7.17
C SER A 13 48.75 8.85 -8.44
N ALA A 14 48.40 7.57 -8.61
CA ALA A 14 47.46 7.15 -9.64
C ALA A 14 46.17 7.92 -9.39
N SER A 15 45.95 8.97 -10.19
CA SER A 15 44.68 9.68 -10.21
C SER A 15 43.70 8.70 -10.83
N PHE A 16 42.76 8.18 -10.04
CA PHE A 16 41.70 7.35 -10.57
C PHE A 16 40.76 8.26 -11.37
N ALA A 17 40.81 8.13 -12.69
CA ALA A 17 39.97 8.92 -13.58
C ALA A 17 38.59 8.25 -13.66
N ALA A 18 37.54 9.04 -13.56
CA ALA A 18 36.19 8.57 -13.87
C ALA A 18 36.07 8.33 -15.38
N GLU A 19 35.40 7.24 -15.77
CA GLU A 19 35.08 6.96 -17.16
C GLU A 19 33.71 7.55 -17.49
N CYS A 20 33.68 8.53 -18.39
CA CYS A 20 32.47 9.30 -18.66
C CYS A 20 31.59 8.68 -19.74
N PHE A 21 30.27 8.79 -19.58
CA PHE A 21 29.29 8.29 -20.55
C PHE A 21 29.23 9.19 -21.79
N ASN A 22 30.06 8.90 -22.78
CA ASN A 22 30.19 9.69 -24.00
C ASN A 22 28.90 9.75 -24.84
N ASP A 23 28.00 8.79 -24.66
CA ASP A 23 26.67 8.74 -25.25
C ASP A 23 25.65 9.64 -24.53
N GLN A 24 25.96 10.15 -23.33
CA GLN A 24 25.13 11.05 -22.55
C GLN A 24 25.64 12.50 -22.53
N LYS A 25 25.91 13.05 -23.71
CA LYS A 25 26.37 14.46 -23.83
C LYS A 25 25.24 15.44 -23.57
N ARG A 26 25.47 16.45 -22.71
CA ARG A 26 24.45 17.49 -22.48
C ARG A 26 24.21 18.29 -23.75
N THR A 27 22.99 18.20 -24.27
CA THR A 27 22.56 18.94 -25.47
C THR A 27 22.02 20.33 -25.15
N THR A 28 21.71 20.60 -23.88
CA THR A 28 21.19 21.87 -23.38
C THR A 28 22.23 22.56 -22.49
N THR A 29 22.20 23.89 -22.44
CA THR A 29 23.01 24.67 -21.47
C THR A 29 22.40 24.70 -20.07
N ILE A 30 21.21 24.11 -19.91
CA ILE A 30 20.46 24.04 -18.67
C ILE A 30 20.02 22.58 -18.44
N PRO A 31 20.24 22.02 -17.23
CA PRO A 31 21.02 22.59 -16.13
C PRO A 31 22.50 22.72 -16.46
N THR A 32 23.13 23.70 -15.81
CA THR A 32 24.59 23.86 -15.83
C THR A 32 25.26 22.76 -15.00
N ALA A 33 26.57 22.55 -15.19
CA ALA A 33 27.31 21.59 -14.37
C ALA A 33 27.22 21.91 -12.87
N ASP A 34 27.26 23.21 -12.52
CA ASP A 34 27.19 23.67 -11.13
C ASP A 34 25.81 23.42 -10.52
N GLN A 35 24.75 23.55 -11.31
CA GLN A 35 23.38 23.22 -10.88
C GLN A 35 23.24 21.73 -10.57
N ILE A 36 23.69 20.85 -11.47
CA ILE A 36 23.67 19.40 -11.25
C ILE A 36 24.47 19.02 -10.01
N ARG A 37 25.68 19.58 -9.87
CA ARG A 37 26.53 19.35 -8.69
C ARG A 37 25.84 19.82 -7.42
N ALA A 38 25.26 21.02 -7.42
CA ALA A 38 24.59 21.59 -6.26
C ALA A 38 23.44 20.70 -5.80
N GLU A 39 22.64 20.16 -6.71
CA GLU A 39 21.56 19.21 -6.38
C GLU A 39 22.11 17.92 -5.78
N ILE A 40 23.13 17.30 -6.40
CA ILE A 40 23.77 16.07 -5.88
C ILE A 40 24.39 16.29 -4.49
N THR A 41 25.00 17.46 -4.30
CA THR A 41 25.71 17.79 -3.05
C THR A 41 24.83 18.53 -2.05
N SER A 42 23.53 18.70 -2.34
CA SER A 42 22.62 19.45 -1.49
C SER A 42 22.46 18.75 -0.12
N LEU A 43 22.52 19.58 0.93
CA LEU A 43 22.24 19.32 2.35
C LEU A 43 22.09 17.83 2.73
N SER A 44 23.22 17.15 2.88
CA SER A 44 23.38 15.77 3.40
C SER A 44 23.00 14.60 2.49
N TRP A 45 22.42 14.80 1.30
CA TRP A 45 21.94 13.66 0.50
C TRP A 45 23.05 12.67 0.13
N LEU A 46 24.14 13.16 -0.47
CA LEU A 46 25.29 12.32 -0.82
C LEU A 46 25.99 11.73 0.41
N GLU A 47 26.05 12.48 1.51
CA GLU A 47 26.61 11.97 2.77
C GLU A 47 25.76 10.81 3.32
N ASN A 48 24.44 10.93 3.29
CA ASN A 48 23.51 9.89 3.74
C ASN A 48 23.62 8.65 2.85
N ILE A 49 23.71 8.83 1.53
CA ILE A 49 23.98 7.75 0.56
C ILE A 49 25.24 6.98 0.94
N CYS A 50 26.33 7.69 1.24
CA CYS A 50 27.62 7.08 1.49
C CYS A 50 27.80 6.54 2.92
N ARG A 51 27.06 7.04 3.91
CA ARG A 51 27.29 6.73 5.34
C ARG A 51 26.24 5.81 5.94
N ASP A 52 24.96 6.11 5.76
CA ASP A 52 23.91 5.56 6.62
C ASP A 52 23.28 4.28 6.07
N ILE A 53 23.52 4.01 4.79
CA ILE A 53 22.81 2.98 4.05
C ILE A 53 23.60 1.67 4.01
N TRP A 54 24.93 1.74 4.00
CA TRP A 54 25.80 0.60 3.74
C TRP A 54 26.28 -0.07 5.03
N GLN A 55 25.38 -0.76 5.72
CA GLN A 55 25.74 -1.48 6.94
C GLN A 55 26.61 -2.72 6.62
N PRO A 56 27.71 -2.95 7.35
CA PRO A 56 28.51 -4.18 7.22
C PRO A 56 27.69 -5.42 7.61
N GLY A 57 27.71 -6.44 6.75
CA GLY A 57 27.03 -7.72 6.97
C GLY A 57 25.60 -7.81 6.42
N ASP A 58 25.12 -6.77 5.73
CA ASP A 58 23.88 -6.85 4.97
C ASP A 58 24.15 -7.43 3.58
N ASP A 59 24.00 -8.75 3.46
CA ASP A 59 24.24 -9.51 2.22
C ASP A 59 23.22 -9.18 1.12
N ASN A 60 22.10 -8.53 1.44
CA ASN A 60 21.13 -8.07 0.45
C ASN A 60 21.49 -6.70 -0.13
N GLN A 61 22.53 -6.03 0.39
CA GLN A 61 22.96 -4.70 -0.03
C GLN A 61 24.37 -4.75 -0.63
N LEU A 62 24.48 -5.42 -1.78
CA LEU A 62 25.67 -5.35 -2.65
C LEU A 62 25.56 -4.24 -3.69
N GLU A 63 24.35 -3.80 -4.01
CA GLU A 63 24.07 -2.75 -4.99
C GLU A 63 22.86 -1.94 -4.53
N LYS A 64 22.91 -0.62 -4.74
CA LYS A 64 21.77 0.27 -4.47
C LYS A 64 21.77 1.46 -5.40
N THR A 65 20.58 1.78 -5.90
CA THR A 65 20.34 2.96 -6.74
C THR A 65 19.53 3.98 -5.95
N PHE A 66 19.93 5.25 -6.07
CA PHE A 66 19.30 6.41 -5.48
C PHE A 66 18.85 7.32 -6.62
N GLU A 67 17.62 7.82 -6.53
CA GLU A 67 17.01 8.60 -7.58
C GLU A 67 16.72 10.01 -7.06
N HIS A 68 17.15 11.03 -7.82
CA HIS A 68 16.70 12.40 -7.68
C HIS A 68 16.15 12.86 -9.03
N GLY A 69 14.82 12.82 -9.15
CA GLY A 69 14.17 12.93 -10.46
C GLY A 69 14.60 11.80 -11.39
N TYR A 70 15.23 12.15 -12.51
CA TYR A 70 15.77 11.19 -13.47
C TYR A 70 17.30 11.06 -13.39
N LEU A 71 17.90 11.61 -12.34
CA LEU A 71 19.31 11.41 -12.03
C LEU A 71 19.46 10.19 -11.13
N HIS A 72 20.15 9.17 -11.62
CA HIS A 72 20.37 7.91 -10.90
C HIS A 72 21.80 7.87 -10.39
N LEU A 73 21.98 7.74 -9.08
CA LEU A 73 23.25 7.48 -8.43
C LEU A 73 23.25 6.03 -7.97
N ASN A 74 24.14 5.22 -8.48
CA ASN A 74 24.25 3.83 -8.05
C ASN A 74 25.64 3.58 -7.45
N ALA A 75 25.64 2.86 -6.33
CA ALA A 75 26.83 2.36 -5.69
C ALA A 75 26.72 0.83 -5.56
N GLN A 76 27.82 0.15 -5.83
CA GLN A 76 27.96 -1.29 -5.75
C GLN A 76 29.25 -1.64 -5.01
N ARG A 77 29.24 -2.73 -4.23
CA ARG A 77 30.41 -3.31 -3.57
C ARG A 77 30.47 -4.81 -3.77
N ALA A 78 31.68 -5.36 -3.94
CA ALA A 78 31.89 -6.79 -4.08
C ALA A 78 31.73 -7.59 -2.77
N ASN A 79 31.76 -6.92 -1.61
CA ASN A 79 31.71 -7.56 -0.31
C ASN A 79 30.86 -6.75 0.69
N SER A 80 29.77 -7.33 1.18
CA SER A 80 28.87 -6.76 2.18
C SER A 80 29.52 -6.53 3.55
N SER A 81 30.61 -7.24 3.85
CA SER A 81 31.29 -7.21 5.16
C SER A 81 32.14 -5.95 5.39
N VAL A 82 32.34 -5.12 4.37
CA VAL A 82 33.12 -3.88 4.47
C VAL A 82 32.26 -2.66 4.08
N PRO A 83 32.40 -1.53 4.80
CA PRO A 83 31.75 -0.29 4.39
C PRO A 83 32.36 0.22 3.08
N LEU A 84 31.63 1.10 2.38
CA LEU A 84 32.14 1.75 1.18
C LEU A 84 33.32 2.66 1.52
N ALA A 85 34.49 2.37 0.97
CA ALA A 85 35.71 3.14 1.25
C ALA A 85 35.82 4.40 0.39
N TYR A 86 35.27 4.38 -0.83
CA TYR A 86 35.56 5.41 -1.83
C TYR A 86 34.36 6.29 -2.21
N CYS A 87 33.18 6.07 -1.63
CA CYS A 87 31.91 6.64 -2.09
C CYS A 87 31.93 8.15 -2.34
N MET A 88 32.30 8.97 -1.35
CA MET A 88 32.32 10.43 -1.49
C MET A 88 33.35 10.89 -2.54
N GLY A 89 34.53 10.27 -2.56
CA GLY A 89 35.59 10.60 -3.50
C GLY A 89 35.23 10.24 -4.94
N ALA A 90 34.67 9.04 -5.14
CA ALA A 90 34.27 8.53 -6.44
C ALA A 90 33.16 9.37 -7.09
N PHE A 91 32.09 9.71 -6.34
CA PHE A 91 31.06 10.61 -6.84
C PHE A 91 31.61 12.02 -7.11
N GLY A 92 32.51 12.51 -6.25
CA GLY A 92 33.24 13.76 -6.47
C GLY A 92 34.04 13.78 -7.77
N ASP A 93 34.76 12.70 -8.07
CA ASP A 93 35.55 12.54 -9.29
C ASP A 93 34.66 12.47 -10.54
N ILE A 94 33.53 11.75 -10.48
CA ILE A 94 32.56 11.70 -11.60
C ILE A 94 31.99 13.09 -11.87
N MET A 95 31.61 13.84 -10.85
CA MET A 95 31.11 15.22 -11.02
C MET A 95 32.19 16.13 -11.64
N ALA A 96 33.40 16.13 -11.09
CA ALA A 96 34.48 16.99 -11.54
C ALA A 96 34.92 16.67 -12.99
N GLN A 97 35.11 15.40 -13.31
CA GLN A 97 35.69 14.99 -14.58
C GLN A 97 34.63 14.90 -15.69
N CYS A 98 33.47 14.32 -15.40
CA CYS A 98 32.46 14.03 -16.41
C CYS A 98 31.42 15.14 -16.52
N ILE A 99 30.86 15.60 -15.40
CA ILE A 99 29.78 16.59 -15.40
C ILE A 99 30.34 17.99 -15.69
N GLU A 100 31.44 18.38 -15.07
CA GLU A 100 32.04 19.71 -15.28
C GLU A 100 33.07 19.72 -16.39
N GLY A 101 34.03 18.80 -16.34
CA GLY A 101 35.16 18.76 -17.28
C GLY A 101 34.74 18.41 -18.71
N ALA A 102 33.94 17.36 -18.88
CA ALA A 102 33.53 16.86 -20.19
C ALA A 102 32.16 17.37 -20.67
N GLY A 103 31.38 17.99 -19.78
CA GLY A 103 30.03 18.47 -20.10
C GLY A 103 29.03 17.36 -20.39
N LEU A 104 29.18 16.21 -19.73
CA LEU A 104 28.32 15.03 -19.85
C LEU A 104 27.32 14.97 -18.68
N TRP A 105 26.33 14.08 -18.74
CA TRP A 105 25.38 13.88 -17.63
C TRP A 105 25.95 13.07 -16.47
N GLY A 106 27.00 12.28 -16.72
CA GLY A 106 27.64 11.48 -15.70
C GLY A 106 28.68 10.53 -16.27
N GLY A 107 28.93 9.46 -15.53
CA GLY A 107 29.99 8.49 -15.77
C GLY A 107 30.03 7.46 -14.66
N PHE A 108 31.06 6.63 -14.67
CA PHE A 108 31.31 5.66 -13.62
C PHE A 108 32.75 5.70 -13.13
N TRP A 109 32.95 5.18 -11.93
CA TRP A 109 34.24 5.10 -11.25
C TRP A 109 34.34 3.73 -10.59
N THR A 110 35.51 3.09 -10.63
CA THR A 110 35.70 1.77 -10.02
C THR A 110 37.08 1.62 -9.37
N LEU A 111 37.10 1.03 -8.18
CA LEU A 111 38.31 0.66 -7.44
C LEU A 111 38.00 -0.44 -6.42
N ASP A 112 38.89 -1.42 -6.28
CA ASP A 112 38.80 -2.51 -5.29
C ASP A 112 37.44 -3.26 -5.23
N GLY A 113 36.75 -3.35 -6.37
CA GLY A 113 35.44 -3.99 -6.46
C GLY A 113 34.27 -3.13 -5.99
N GLU A 114 34.50 -1.85 -5.69
CA GLU A 114 33.46 -0.83 -5.59
C GLU A 114 33.23 -0.21 -6.97
N VAL A 115 31.97 0.03 -7.32
CA VAL A 115 31.56 0.69 -8.56
C VAL A 115 30.57 1.79 -8.21
N TYR A 116 30.79 2.98 -8.73
CA TYR A 116 29.91 4.14 -8.57
C TYR A 116 29.52 4.66 -9.93
N ASN A 117 28.26 5.02 -10.12
CA ASN A 117 27.82 5.66 -11.36
C ASN A 117 26.80 6.75 -11.12
N ILE A 118 26.87 7.79 -11.96
CA ILE A 118 25.84 8.83 -12.09
C ILE A 118 25.33 8.75 -13.52
N SER A 119 24.02 8.57 -13.71
CA SER A 119 23.41 8.51 -15.05
C SER A 119 22.12 9.31 -15.13
N ASN A 120 21.75 9.70 -16.35
CA ASN A 120 20.47 10.34 -16.66
C ASN A 120 19.55 9.34 -17.37
N SER A 121 18.48 8.90 -16.69
CA SER A 121 17.51 7.95 -17.25
C SER A 121 16.55 8.60 -18.27
N ASN A 122 16.50 9.93 -18.33
CA ASN A 122 15.68 10.72 -19.24
C ASN A 122 16.51 11.36 -20.38
N TYR A 123 17.70 10.84 -20.69
CA TYR A 123 18.54 11.35 -21.76
C TYR A 123 17.80 11.36 -23.13
N PRO A 124 17.89 12.44 -23.94
CA PRO A 124 18.75 13.62 -23.83
C PRO A 124 18.18 14.80 -23.04
N HIS A 125 17.07 14.60 -22.33
CA HIS A 125 16.38 15.66 -21.61
C HIS A 125 17.01 15.96 -20.24
N ASN A 126 16.57 17.06 -19.64
CA ASN A 126 16.99 17.50 -18.32
C ASN A 126 16.56 16.46 -17.25
N PRO A 127 17.49 15.93 -16.43
CA PRO A 127 17.15 14.95 -15.41
C PRO A 127 16.55 15.55 -14.13
N LEU A 128 16.72 16.85 -13.91
CA LEU A 128 16.28 17.51 -12.68
C LEU A 128 14.76 17.70 -12.66
N LEU A 129 14.19 17.74 -11.45
CA LEU A 129 12.76 17.91 -11.23
C LEU A 129 12.31 19.36 -11.44
N PRO A 130 11.02 19.60 -11.73
CA PRO A 130 10.46 20.94 -11.68
C PRO A 130 10.53 21.51 -10.25
N GLY A 131 11.40 22.49 -10.02
CA GLY A 131 11.63 23.10 -8.69
C GLY A 131 13.12 23.21 -8.36
N ASP A 132 13.91 22.27 -8.87
CA ASP A 132 15.37 22.25 -8.75
C ASP A 132 16.01 23.44 -9.47
N ASP A 133 17.18 23.88 -9.00
CA ASP A 133 17.94 24.91 -9.71
C ASP A 133 18.43 24.34 -11.06
N GLY A 134 17.95 24.91 -12.16
CA GLY A 134 18.20 24.39 -13.51
C GLY A 134 17.27 23.25 -13.92
N GLY A 135 16.28 22.88 -13.11
CA GLY A 135 15.17 22.03 -13.50
C GLY A 135 14.35 22.61 -14.67
N PRO A 136 13.54 21.79 -15.37
CA PRO A 136 12.62 22.32 -16.36
C PRO A 136 11.74 23.36 -15.69
N GLY A 137 11.72 24.57 -16.27
CA GLY A 137 10.93 25.67 -15.72
C GLY A 137 9.52 25.17 -15.50
N SER A 138 8.99 25.33 -14.28
CA SER A 138 7.63 24.96 -13.99
C SER A 138 6.74 25.79 -14.92
N SER A 139 6.27 25.19 -16.01
CA SER A 139 5.33 25.81 -16.93
C SER A 139 3.96 26.01 -16.27
N LYS A 140 3.84 25.61 -15.00
CA LYS A 140 2.72 25.98 -14.15
C LYS A 140 2.83 27.48 -13.85
N PRO A 141 1.80 28.27 -14.20
CA PRO A 141 1.80 29.70 -13.89
C PRO A 141 2.09 29.87 -12.40
N LYS A 142 2.94 30.85 -12.04
CA LYS A 142 3.09 31.28 -10.65
C LYS A 142 1.70 31.61 -10.10
N ARG A 143 1.04 30.61 -9.49
CA ARG A 143 -0.26 30.77 -8.84
C ARG A 143 0.04 31.46 -7.53
N SER A 144 -0.20 32.77 -7.51
CA SER A 144 -0.30 33.52 -6.26
C SER A 144 -1.36 32.85 -5.39
N HIS A 145 -0.96 32.39 -4.20
CA HIS A 145 -1.78 31.75 -3.17
C HIS A 145 -2.34 30.37 -3.53
N CYS A 146 -2.11 29.39 -2.64
CA CYS A 146 -2.80 28.10 -2.61
C CYS A 146 -4.27 28.28 -2.21
N SER A 147 -5.04 28.92 -3.09
CA SER A 147 -6.49 28.95 -3.00
C SER A 147 -7.02 27.76 -3.80
N TYR A 148 -6.79 26.55 -3.30
CA TYR A 148 -7.51 25.41 -3.85
C TYR A 148 -8.99 25.56 -3.49
N SER A 149 -9.86 25.32 -4.47
CA SER A 149 -11.29 25.33 -4.20
C SER A 149 -11.64 24.11 -3.35
N LYS A 150 -12.19 24.34 -2.16
CA LYS A 150 -12.76 23.31 -1.28
C LYS A 150 -13.89 22.51 -1.95
N GLN A 151 -14.45 23.05 -3.02
CA GLN A 151 -15.55 22.44 -3.77
C GLN A 151 -15.06 21.57 -4.94
N ASN A 152 -13.76 21.55 -5.25
CA ASN A 152 -13.22 20.74 -6.35
C ASN A 152 -12.62 19.42 -5.80
N PRO A 153 -13.21 18.25 -6.10
CA PRO A 153 -12.68 16.96 -5.63
C PRO A 153 -11.22 16.69 -6.03
N ALA A 154 -10.79 17.22 -7.18
CA ALA A 154 -9.40 17.08 -7.63
C ALA A 154 -8.40 17.74 -6.65
N THR A 155 -8.85 18.70 -5.85
CA THR A 155 -8.02 19.32 -4.81
C THR A 155 -7.47 18.28 -3.84
N PHE A 156 -8.19 17.22 -3.47
CA PHE A 156 -7.65 16.22 -2.54
C PHE A 156 -6.34 15.58 -3.05
N VAL A 157 -6.26 15.33 -4.35
CA VAL A 157 -5.09 14.77 -5.02
C VAL A 157 -4.06 15.87 -5.30
N ASP A 158 -4.48 16.97 -5.93
CA ASP A 158 -3.60 18.07 -6.37
C ASP A 158 -2.89 18.79 -5.22
N SER A 159 -3.45 18.69 -4.02
CA SER A 159 -2.95 19.33 -2.80
C SER A 159 -1.91 18.49 -2.04
N GLY A 160 -1.69 17.24 -2.45
CA GLY A 160 -0.80 16.30 -1.75
C GLY A 160 -1.43 15.62 -0.52
N ALA A 161 -2.70 15.94 -0.19
CA ALA A 161 -3.40 15.33 0.94
C ALA A 161 -3.61 13.82 0.76
N ALA A 162 -3.89 13.38 -0.47
CA ALA A 162 -3.99 11.96 -0.80
C ALA A 162 -2.68 11.22 -0.55
N GLN A 163 -1.56 11.77 -1.01
CA GLN A 163 -0.23 11.18 -0.84
C GLN A 163 0.16 11.14 0.64
N TYR A 164 -0.03 12.23 1.39
CA TYR A 164 0.24 12.26 2.82
C TYR A 164 -0.53 11.20 3.61
N LEU A 165 -1.81 11.01 3.27
CA LEU A 165 -2.64 9.97 3.89
C LEU A 165 -2.15 8.57 3.52
N GLN A 166 -1.81 8.36 2.25
CA GLN A 166 -1.28 7.08 1.75
C GLN A 166 0.06 6.72 2.39
N ASP A 167 0.99 7.67 2.48
CA ASP A 167 2.30 7.48 3.12
C ASP A 167 2.16 7.16 4.60
N SER A 168 1.20 7.82 5.28
CA SER A 168 0.87 7.53 6.66
C SER A 168 0.34 6.09 6.80
N LEU A 169 -0.61 5.69 5.95
CA LEU A 169 -1.15 4.33 5.92
C LEU A 169 -0.09 3.26 5.62
N ALA A 170 0.90 3.58 4.79
CA ALA A 170 1.94 2.63 4.38
C ALA A 170 3.05 2.43 5.42
N THR A 171 3.26 3.39 6.34
CA THR A 171 4.43 3.41 7.23
C THR A 171 4.17 2.87 8.64
N ASN A 172 2.90 2.70 9.07
CA ASN A 172 2.60 2.19 10.40
C ASN A 172 1.21 1.55 10.52
N ASP A 173 1.09 0.41 11.21
CA ASP A 173 -0.19 -0.17 11.62
C ASP A 173 -0.98 0.80 12.52
N ASP A 174 -0.27 1.60 13.32
CA ASP A 174 -0.82 2.71 14.10
C ASP A 174 -0.79 4.04 13.33
N TRP A 175 -0.91 4.02 11.99
CA TRP A 175 -0.86 5.23 11.15
C TRP A 175 -1.78 6.33 11.70
N PHE A 176 -2.94 5.94 12.23
CA PHE A 176 -3.91 6.83 12.85
C PHE A 176 -3.33 7.55 14.08
N PHE A 177 -2.78 6.81 15.03
CA PHE A 177 -2.12 7.36 16.23
C PHE A 177 -0.79 8.04 15.89
N THR A 178 -0.19 7.71 14.75
CA THR A 178 1.04 8.32 14.26
C THR A 178 0.75 9.68 13.64
N MET A 179 -0.31 9.80 12.84
CA MET A 179 -0.80 11.10 12.37
C MET A 179 -1.25 11.96 13.55
N GLU A 180 -1.94 11.37 14.53
CA GLU A 180 -2.28 12.03 15.79
C GLU A 180 -1.02 12.55 16.49
N ARG A 181 -0.01 11.70 16.68
CA ARG A 181 1.24 12.05 17.37
C ARG A 181 2.08 13.04 16.56
N ALA A 182 2.12 12.94 15.24
CA ALA A 182 2.85 13.85 14.35
C ALA A 182 2.22 15.26 14.33
N THR A 183 0.91 15.35 14.60
CA THR A 183 0.19 16.62 14.67
C THR A 183 0.06 17.18 16.09
N THR A 184 0.38 16.39 17.12
CA THR A 184 0.15 16.75 18.55
C THR A 184 1.32 16.43 19.50
N ASN A 185 2.45 15.95 18.97
CA ASN A 185 3.64 15.44 19.64
C ASN A 185 3.38 14.48 20.82
N GLY A 186 2.27 13.72 20.80
CA GLY A 186 1.96 12.68 21.79
C GLY A 186 1.71 13.15 23.23
N GLN A 187 1.71 14.47 23.49
CA GLN A 187 1.50 15.06 24.81
C GLN A 187 0.36 16.08 24.86
N GLY A 188 -0.38 16.28 23.76
CA GLY A 188 -1.49 17.24 23.72
C GLY A 188 -1.06 18.71 23.79
N THR A 189 0.25 18.99 23.76
CA THR A 189 0.81 20.31 23.47
C THR A 189 1.17 20.36 21.99
N VAL A 190 0.54 21.29 21.27
CA VAL A 190 0.69 21.49 19.83
C VAL A 190 2.14 21.88 19.49
N GLU A 191 2.94 20.91 19.07
CA GLU A 191 4.08 21.18 18.20
C GLU A 191 3.65 20.90 16.75
N GLU A 192 4.02 21.82 15.89
CA GLU A 192 3.45 22.02 14.55
C GLU A 192 3.72 20.81 13.64
N PRO A 193 2.71 20.28 12.92
CA PRO A 193 3.01 19.35 11.84
C PRO A 193 3.93 20.05 10.83
N SER A 194 5.06 19.43 10.52
CA SER A 194 5.94 19.89 9.45
C SER A 194 5.13 19.94 8.16
N CYS A 195 4.97 21.13 7.59
CA CYS A 195 4.28 21.33 6.33
C CYS A 195 5.13 20.77 5.14
N GLY A 196 6.24 20.06 5.40
CA GLY A 196 7.22 19.54 4.42
C GLY A 196 6.63 18.76 3.25
N VAL A 197 5.75 17.78 3.47
CA VAL A 197 5.12 17.00 2.36
C VAL A 197 4.20 17.89 1.51
N ILE A 198 3.61 18.93 2.11
CA ILE A 198 2.75 19.92 1.44
C ILE A 198 3.60 21.00 0.73
N GLU A 199 4.74 21.36 1.30
CA GLU A 199 5.73 22.28 0.76
C GLU A 199 6.43 21.67 -0.47
N GLU A 200 6.73 20.37 -0.43
CA GLU A 200 7.22 19.56 -1.56
C GLU A 200 6.21 19.52 -2.73
N ALA A 201 4.91 19.60 -2.44
CA ALA A 201 3.86 19.74 -3.46
C ALA A 201 3.74 21.17 -4.06
N ASN A 202 4.76 22.03 -3.89
CA ASN A 202 4.83 23.40 -4.41
C ASN A 202 3.76 24.36 -3.82
N CYS A 203 3.31 24.13 -2.59
CA CYS A 203 2.47 25.07 -1.86
C CYS A 203 3.22 25.60 -0.62
N SER A 204 3.51 26.91 -0.60
CA SER A 204 4.03 27.57 0.60
C SER A 204 2.87 28.37 1.23
N PRO A 205 2.33 27.96 2.39
CA PRO A 205 1.20 28.63 2.99
C PRO A 205 1.58 30.06 3.40
N SER A 206 0.80 31.06 2.95
CA SER A 206 1.09 32.49 3.23
C SER A 206 0.92 32.91 4.71
N LYS A 207 0.51 31.97 5.57
CA LYS A 207 0.29 32.15 7.01
C LYS A 207 0.78 30.91 7.73
N ASP A 208 1.20 31.11 8.98
CA ASP A 208 1.47 30.08 9.98
C ASP A 208 0.40 28.97 9.94
N CYS A 209 0.84 27.70 9.89
CA CYS A 209 -0.01 26.50 9.79
C CYS A 209 -1.00 26.40 10.99
N ARG A 210 -0.87 27.22 12.06
CA ARG A 210 -1.87 27.39 13.15
C ARG A 210 -3.13 28.17 12.77
N VAL A 211 -3.06 29.05 11.77
CA VAL A 211 -4.15 29.99 11.40
C VAL A 211 -4.74 29.64 10.02
N PHE A 212 -3.98 28.92 9.22
CA PHE A 212 -4.40 28.40 7.93
C PHE A 212 -4.87 26.95 8.16
N THR A 213 -6.11 26.61 7.83
CA THR A 213 -6.47 25.21 7.56
C THR A 213 -6.21 25.00 6.08
N PRO A 214 -5.09 24.37 5.69
CA PRO A 214 -4.85 24.07 4.29
C PRO A 214 -6.06 23.28 3.75
N PRO A 215 -6.53 23.54 2.50
CA PRO A 215 -7.53 22.72 1.83
C PRO A 215 -7.32 21.21 2.03
N GLU A 216 -6.07 20.78 2.06
CA GLU A 216 -5.53 19.46 2.40
C GLU A 216 -6.09 18.93 3.75
N PHE A 217 -5.94 19.69 4.83
CA PHE A 217 -6.50 19.36 6.14
C PHE A 217 -8.03 19.48 6.17
N TYR A 218 -8.61 20.31 5.32
CA TYR A 218 -10.06 20.29 5.11
C TYR A 218 -10.52 18.99 4.45
N TYR A 219 -9.78 18.43 3.49
CA TYR A 219 -10.10 17.11 2.95
C TYR A 219 -9.83 16.00 3.95
N ILE A 220 -8.77 16.06 4.75
CA ILE A 220 -8.57 15.13 5.87
C ILE A 220 -9.74 15.23 6.87
N ARG A 221 -10.27 16.44 7.14
CA ARG A 221 -11.50 16.64 7.95
C ARG A 221 -12.74 16.05 7.28
N VAL A 222 -12.89 16.23 5.97
CA VAL A 222 -14.03 15.70 5.21
C VAL A 222 -13.95 14.19 5.17
N VAL A 223 -12.80 13.60 4.86
CA VAL A 223 -12.56 12.15 4.88
C VAL A 223 -12.76 11.62 6.29
N SER A 224 -12.19 12.23 7.34
CA SER A 224 -12.39 11.78 8.72
C SER A 224 -13.85 11.91 9.17
N GLY A 225 -14.55 13.00 8.82
CA GLY A 225 -15.99 13.16 9.10
C GLY A 225 -16.87 12.19 8.30
N LEU A 226 -16.50 11.89 7.05
CA LEU A 226 -17.11 10.86 6.22
C LEU A 226 -16.86 9.48 6.81
N VAL A 227 -15.65 9.20 7.31
CA VAL A 227 -15.33 7.95 7.98
C VAL A 227 -16.12 7.85 9.28
N THR A 228 -16.22 8.88 10.11
CA THR A 228 -17.05 8.84 11.34
C THR A 228 -18.53 8.59 11.04
N ARG A 229 -19.12 9.23 10.02
CA ARG A 229 -20.52 8.99 9.65
C ARG A 229 -20.73 7.67 8.90
N ALA A 230 -19.80 7.30 8.01
CA ALA A 230 -19.80 5.99 7.40
C ALA A 230 -19.72 4.96 8.51
N HIS A 231 -18.85 5.15 9.49
CA HIS A 231 -18.72 4.33 10.67
C HIS A 231 -19.98 4.28 11.52
N GLU A 232 -20.64 5.40 11.81
CA GLU A 232 -21.93 5.41 12.54
C GLU A 232 -23.04 4.69 11.77
N LYS A 233 -23.17 4.95 10.47
CA LYS A 233 -24.12 4.24 9.59
C LYS A 233 -23.76 2.76 9.42
N LEU A 234 -22.49 2.43 9.32
CA LEU A 234 -21.99 1.06 9.20
C LEU A 234 -22.10 0.33 10.55
N GLN A 235 -21.98 1.02 11.67
CA GLN A 235 -22.12 0.39 12.98
C GLN A 235 -23.60 -0.01 13.23
N ASP A 236 -24.54 0.87 12.86
CA ASP A 236 -25.98 0.63 13.04
C ASP A 236 -26.62 -0.22 11.91
N GLU A 237 -26.23 -0.04 10.65
CA GLU A 237 -26.75 -0.81 9.51
C GLU A 237 -25.82 -1.97 9.10
N THR A 238 -24.50 -1.86 9.21
CA THR A 238 -23.56 -2.82 8.60
C THR A 238 -23.30 -4.08 9.39
N ILE A 239 -23.16 -4.01 10.72
CA ILE A 239 -22.92 -5.21 11.53
C ILE A 239 -24.12 -6.17 11.50
N ARG A 240 -25.35 -5.62 11.55
CA ARG A 240 -26.57 -6.44 11.68
C ARG A 240 -27.27 -6.73 10.35
N ASN A 241 -27.34 -5.77 9.43
CA ASN A 241 -28.17 -5.92 8.23
C ASN A 241 -27.36 -6.17 6.96
N ILE A 242 -26.18 -5.56 6.82
CA ILE A 242 -25.44 -5.57 5.55
C ILE A 242 -24.42 -6.70 5.46
N LEU A 243 -23.61 -6.94 6.51
CA LEU A 243 -22.66 -8.05 6.49
C LEU A 243 -23.34 -9.41 6.66
N ALA A 244 -24.58 -9.39 7.19
CA ALA A 244 -25.42 -10.56 7.40
C ALA A 244 -24.63 -11.77 7.92
N ILE A 245 -23.66 -11.56 8.81
CA ILE A 245 -22.72 -12.61 9.25
C ILE A 245 -23.51 -13.76 9.88
N ASP A 246 -24.54 -13.43 10.65
CA ASP A 246 -25.52 -14.37 11.20
C ASP A 246 -26.19 -15.20 10.10
N GLY A 247 -26.58 -14.53 9.01
CA GLY A 247 -27.15 -15.16 7.83
C GLY A 247 -26.13 -16.06 7.12
N ILE A 248 -24.88 -15.64 6.96
CA ILE A 248 -23.81 -16.42 6.33
C ILE A 248 -23.52 -17.68 7.15
N ILE A 249 -23.33 -17.55 8.47
CA ILE A 249 -23.07 -18.70 9.34
C ILE A 249 -24.28 -19.63 9.38
N ALA A 250 -25.49 -19.09 9.50
CA ALA A 250 -26.72 -19.88 9.54
C ALA A 250 -27.05 -20.59 8.21
N ASP A 251 -26.61 -20.02 7.10
CA ASP A 251 -26.79 -20.57 5.77
C ASP A 251 -25.90 -21.80 5.53
N PHE A 252 -24.62 -21.71 5.86
CA PHE A 252 -23.66 -22.79 5.59
C PHE A 252 -23.50 -23.81 6.72
N LYS A 253 -24.21 -23.63 7.85
CA LYS A 253 -24.38 -24.56 8.98
C LYS A 253 -23.18 -25.50 9.19
N PRO A 254 -22.17 -25.12 10.01
CA PRO A 254 -21.06 -26.01 10.28
C PRO A 254 -21.62 -27.33 10.82
N ASP A 255 -21.17 -28.47 10.29
CA ASP A 255 -21.49 -29.75 10.91
C ASP A 255 -20.91 -29.68 12.35
N PRO A 256 -21.74 -29.83 13.41
CA PRO A 256 -21.24 -29.73 14.78
C PRO A 256 -20.19 -30.81 15.11
N ALA A 257 -20.05 -31.85 14.28
CA ALA A 257 -18.98 -32.83 14.39
C ALA A 257 -17.63 -32.35 13.84
N ASP A 258 -17.62 -31.36 12.94
CA ASP A 258 -16.41 -30.81 12.37
C ASP A 258 -15.93 -29.62 13.22
N THR A 259 -14.68 -29.70 13.67
CA THR A 259 -14.05 -28.60 14.43
C THR A 259 -13.89 -27.40 13.51
N VAL A 260 -14.67 -26.35 13.74
CA VAL A 260 -14.43 -25.03 13.14
C VAL A 260 -13.01 -24.60 13.47
N ASP A 261 -12.31 -23.98 12.52
CA ASP A 261 -10.96 -23.47 12.78
C ASP A 261 -10.99 -22.43 13.92
N PRO A 262 -10.25 -22.64 15.03
CA PRO A 262 -10.16 -21.65 16.11
C PRO A 262 -9.62 -20.28 15.64
N ASN A 263 -8.96 -20.23 14.48
CA ASN A 263 -8.46 -19.01 13.84
C ASN A 263 -9.47 -18.35 12.88
N ILE A 264 -10.76 -18.68 12.97
CA ILE A 264 -11.79 -18.09 12.09
C ILE A 264 -11.76 -16.56 12.11
N PHE A 265 -11.51 -15.93 13.27
CA PHE A 265 -11.45 -14.47 13.39
C PHE A 265 -10.22 -13.86 12.71
N ASN A 266 -9.06 -14.51 12.80
CA ASN A 266 -7.85 -14.07 12.08
C ASN A 266 -8.07 -14.17 10.56
N THR A 267 -8.76 -15.22 10.14
CA THR A 267 -9.08 -15.44 8.72
C THR A 267 -10.12 -14.43 8.22
N MET A 268 -11.13 -14.10 9.04
CA MET A 268 -12.14 -13.07 8.73
C MET A 268 -11.49 -11.69 8.58
N ALA A 269 -10.57 -11.35 9.48
CA ALA A 269 -9.84 -10.10 9.40
C ALA A 269 -8.98 -10.01 8.13
N GLY A 270 -8.27 -11.08 7.77
CA GLY A 270 -7.50 -11.13 6.52
C GLY A 270 -8.36 -10.96 5.27
N ALA A 271 -9.56 -11.56 5.21
CA ALA A 271 -10.45 -11.37 4.07
C ALA A 271 -11.11 -10.00 4.02
N LEU A 272 -11.43 -9.41 5.18
CA LEU A 272 -11.92 -8.03 5.25
C LEU A 272 -10.83 -7.03 4.83
N ALA A 273 -9.57 -7.31 5.15
CA ALA A 273 -8.42 -6.57 4.65
C ALA A 273 -8.36 -6.59 3.11
N MET A 274 -8.46 -7.79 2.54
CA MET A 274 -8.46 -7.98 1.10
C MET A 274 -9.66 -7.29 0.46
N ALA A 275 -10.88 -7.46 0.99
CA ALA A 275 -12.09 -6.78 0.53
C ALA A 275 -11.94 -5.26 0.57
N GLY A 276 -11.32 -4.71 1.62
CA GLY A 276 -10.98 -3.29 1.73
C GLY A 276 -10.01 -2.85 0.63
N ALA A 277 -8.96 -3.64 0.36
CA ALA A 277 -8.01 -3.39 -0.73
C ALA A 277 -8.66 -3.48 -2.13
N VAL A 278 -9.57 -4.43 -2.34
CA VAL A 278 -10.33 -4.61 -3.59
C VAL A 278 -11.19 -3.39 -3.87
N ALA A 279 -11.97 -3.00 -2.88
CA ALA A 279 -12.86 -1.86 -3.02
C ALA A 279 -12.05 -0.54 -3.03
N GLY A 280 -10.84 -0.57 -2.47
CA GLY A 280 -9.77 0.40 -2.65
C GLY A 280 -9.23 0.54 -4.07
N ALA A 281 -9.52 -0.37 -5.01
CA ALA A 281 -9.16 -0.19 -6.42
C ALA A 281 -10.24 0.60 -7.21
N ALA A 282 -11.36 0.96 -6.57
CA ALA A 282 -12.41 1.76 -7.20
C ALA A 282 -11.99 3.25 -7.20
N PRO A 283 -11.94 3.92 -8.36
CA PRO A 283 -11.41 5.28 -8.44
C PRO A 283 -12.22 6.26 -7.60
N GLY A 284 -11.56 6.95 -6.66
CA GLY A 284 -12.10 8.11 -5.96
C GLY A 284 -12.06 8.02 -4.43
N PRO A 285 -12.74 8.91 -3.71
CA PRO A 285 -12.65 8.99 -2.25
C PRO A 285 -13.28 7.79 -1.51
N ALA A 286 -14.09 6.96 -2.17
CA ALA A 286 -14.55 5.70 -1.58
C ALA A 286 -13.41 4.69 -1.41
N GLU A 287 -12.40 4.70 -2.31
CA GLU A 287 -11.24 3.83 -2.22
C GLU A 287 -10.48 4.05 -0.91
N VAL A 288 -10.28 5.32 -0.54
CA VAL A 288 -9.59 5.69 0.70
C VAL A 288 -10.35 5.19 1.93
N ILE A 289 -11.68 5.32 1.92
CA ILE A 289 -12.53 4.88 3.03
C ILE A 289 -12.46 3.35 3.17
N LEU A 290 -12.51 2.61 2.07
CA LEU A 290 -12.55 1.14 2.09
C LEU A 290 -11.18 0.53 2.40
N ASN A 291 -10.09 1.12 1.88
CA ASN A 291 -8.73 0.76 2.27
C ASN A 291 -8.50 0.98 3.77
N LEU A 292 -8.99 2.10 4.30
CA LEU A 292 -8.93 2.40 5.71
C LEU A 292 -9.66 1.35 6.55
N PHE A 293 -10.88 0.95 6.15
CA PHE A 293 -11.61 -0.12 6.82
C PHE A 293 -10.87 -1.46 6.77
N GLY A 294 -10.30 -1.82 5.60
CA GLY A 294 -9.48 -3.03 5.46
C GLY A 294 -8.29 -3.05 6.43
N GLY A 295 -7.56 -1.92 6.53
CA GLY A 295 -6.44 -1.77 7.46
C GLY A 295 -6.85 -1.93 8.93
N VAL A 296 -7.92 -1.25 9.35
CA VAL A 296 -8.43 -1.34 10.73
C VAL A 296 -8.80 -2.79 11.07
N MET A 297 -9.53 -3.49 10.19
CA MET A 297 -9.94 -4.88 10.46
C MET A 297 -8.74 -5.84 10.52
N THR A 298 -7.67 -5.58 9.77
CA THR A 298 -6.43 -6.37 9.79
C THR A 298 -5.74 -6.33 11.15
N ILE A 299 -5.47 -5.11 11.63
CA ILE A 299 -4.77 -4.85 12.90
C ILE A 299 -5.51 -5.51 14.05
N VAL A 300 -6.81 -5.32 14.02
CA VAL A 300 -7.74 -5.79 15.02
C VAL A 300 -7.79 -7.32 15.05
N GLY A 301 -7.93 -7.97 13.90
CA GLY A 301 -7.90 -9.42 13.80
C GLY A 301 -6.59 -10.05 14.25
N ALA A 302 -5.45 -9.42 13.95
CA ALA A 302 -4.14 -9.93 14.36
C ALA A 302 -3.95 -9.97 15.89
N ASN A 303 -4.76 -9.21 16.65
CA ASN A 303 -4.63 -9.09 18.10
C ASN A 303 -5.70 -9.85 18.90
N VAL A 304 -6.54 -10.67 18.25
CA VAL A 304 -7.60 -11.42 18.93
C VAL A 304 -7.11 -12.79 19.36
N PRO A 305 -7.20 -13.13 20.66
CA PRO A 305 -6.99 -14.51 21.08
C PRO A 305 -8.14 -15.39 20.54
N ALA A 306 -7.78 -16.54 19.97
CA ALA A 306 -8.75 -17.54 19.55
C ALA A 306 -9.68 -17.94 20.72
N PRO A 307 -10.99 -18.11 20.51
CA PRO A 307 -11.91 -18.52 21.56
C PRO A 307 -11.57 -19.92 22.07
N GLU A 308 -11.60 -20.12 23.40
CA GLU A 308 -11.25 -21.39 24.04
C GLU A 308 -12.31 -22.50 23.84
N VAL A 309 -13.56 -22.12 23.53
CA VAL A 309 -14.67 -23.07 23.32
C VAL A 309 -15.51 -22.66 22.11
N LEU A 310 -15.68 -23.61 21.21
CA LEU A 310 -16.42 -23.46 19.96
C LEU A 310 -17.89 -23.83 20.14
N ASP A 311 -18.62 -22.96 20.82
CA ASP A 311 -20.08 -22.93 20.79
C ASP A 311 -20.50 -21.91 19.72
N ILE A 312 -21.26 -22.31 18.72
CA ILE A 312 -21.67 -21.43 17.60
C ILE A 312 -22.47 -20.22 18.11
N GLU A 313 -23.31 -20.37 19.14
CA GLU A 313 -24.00 -19.24 19.77
C GLU A 313 -23.02 -18.37 20.57
N ALA A 314 -22.00 -18.97 21.19
CA ALA A 314 -20.94 -18.22 21.85
C ALA A 314 -20.04 -17.48 20.85
N VAL A 315 -19.68 -18.09 19.72
CA VAL A 315 -18.93 -17.47 18.62
C VAL A 315 -19.75 -16.35 18.01
N HIS A 316 -21.05 -16.53 17.83
CA HIS A 316 -21.99 -15.48 17.40
C HIS A 316 -21.99 -14.30 18.38
N SER A 317 -22.23 -14.57 19.66
CA SER A 317 -22.27 -13.53 20.69
C SER A 317 -20.92 -12.83 20.83
N GLN A 318 -19.82 -13.58 20.80
CA GLN A 318 -18.46 -13.05 20.86
C GLN A 318 -18.13 -12.25 19.61
N ALA A 319 -18.41 -12.73 18.40
CA ALA A 319 -18.19 -12.00 17.15
C ALA A 319 -18.96 -10.68 17.13
N SER A 320 -20.23 -10.69 17.54
CA SER A 320 -21.07 -9.49 17.57
C SER A 320 -20.57 -8.47 18.61
N VAL A 321 -20.25 -8.93 19.83
CA VAL A 321 -19.66 -8.08 20.88
C VAL A 321 -18.28 -7.57 20.46
N TYR A 322 -17.50 -8.41 19.83
CA TYR A 322 -16.14 -8.11 19.39
C TYR A 322 -16.14 -7.08 18.26
N LEU A 323 -16.87 -7.32 17.17
CA LEU A 323 -17.10 -6.32 16.12
C LEU A 323 -17.65 -5.03 16.72
N GLY A 324 -18.66 -5.12 17.58
CA GLY A 324 -19.20 -3.96 18.29
C GLY A 324 -18.11 -3.15 19.03
N THR A 325 -17.21 -3.84 19.73
CA THR A 325 -16.09 -3.24 20.47
C THR A 325 -15.09 -2.59 19.52
N ILE A 326 -14.73 -3.25 18.42
CA ILE A 326 -13.83 -2.69 17.39
C ILE A 326 -14.42 -1.41 16.81
N PHE A 327 -15.70 -1.45 16.44
CA PHE A 327 -16.36 -0.27 15.90
C PHE A 327 -16.41 0.82 16.98
N ASP A 328 -16.73 0.50 18.23
CA ASP A 328 -16.72 1.49 19.30
C ASP A 328 -15.34 2.12 19.57
N GLU A 329 -14.27 1.32 19.57
CA GLU A 329 -12.89 1.77 19.75
C GLU A 329 -12.40 2.60 18.57
N THR A 330 -12.73 2.20 17.35
CA THR A 330 -12.42 2.95 16.13
C THR A 330 -13.15 4.29 16.14
N ARG A 331 -14.44 4.32 16.49
CA ARG A 331 -15.23 5.55 16.63
C ARG A 331 -14.62 6.49 17.66
N LYS A 332 -14.28 5.95 18.85
CA LYS A 332 -13.70 6.74 19.94
C LYS A 332 -12.33 7.29 19.54
N SER A 333 -11.50 6.48 18.89
CA SER A 333 -10.18 6.92 18.39
C SER A 333 -10.35 8.01 17.33
N MET A 334 -11.25 7.83 16.37
CA MET A 334 -11.61 8.83 15.35
C MET A 334 -12.06 10.16 15.98
N ALA A 335 -12.96 10.09 16.96
CA ALA A 335 -13.46 11.27 17.68
C ALA A 335 -12.35 11.97 18.48
N ASP A 336 -11.49 11.21 19.17
CA ASP A 336 -10.35 11.75 19.92
C ASP A 336 -9.33 12.43 19.00
N LEU A 337 -9.02 11.85 17.83
CA LEU A 337 -8.15 12.48 16.83
C LEU A 337 -8.76 13.78 16.33
N LEU A 338 -10.04 13.78 15.94
CA LEU A 338 -10.73 14.98 15.46
C LEU A 338 -10.70 16.09 16.53
N ALA A 339 -10.99 15.72 17.78
CA ALA A 339 -10.93 16.65 18.91
C ALA A 339 -9.53 17.22 19.15
N ARG A 340 -8.48 16.39 19.00
CA ARG A 340 -7.08 16.79 19.22
C ARG A 340 -6.49 17.59 18.06
N LEU A 341 -6.74 17.19 16.82
CA LEU A 341 -6.32 17.92 15.62
C LEU A 341 -6.85 19.36 15.58
N PHE A 342 -8.05 19.57 16.13
CA PHE A 342 -8.76 20.84 15.95
C PHE A 342 -8.97 21.63 17.24
N SER A 343 -8.39 21.16 18.35
CA SER A 343 -8.42 21.84 19.66
C SER A 343 -9.83 22.27 20.11
N ASN A 344 -10.87 21.58 19.63
CA ASN A 344 -12.25 21.97 19.87
C ASN A 344 -13.09 20.71 20.13
N ARG A 345 -13.24 20.39 21.42
CA ARG A 345 -14.00 19.22 21.89
C ARG A 345 -15.53 19.39 21.76
N ASP A 346 -15.98 20.61 21.47
CA ASP A 346 -17.39 21.00 21.57
C ASP A 346 -18.05 21.31 20.22
N VAL A 347 -17.37 21.11 19.09
CA VAL A 347 -17.95 21.37 17.75
C VAL A 347 -18.31 20.06 17.07
N GLU A 348 -19.59 19.71 17.19
CA GLU A 348 -20.26 18.78 16.26
C GLU A 348 -20.24 19.43 14.86
N TYR A 349 -19.27 19.08 14.04
CA TYR A 349 -19.28 19.51 12.64
C TYR A 349 -20.33 18.72 11.89
N SER A 350 -21.42 19.36 11.48
CA SER A 350 -22.36 18.72 10.55
C SER A 350 -21.67 18.55 9.19
N LEU A 351 -21.82 17.37 8.57
CA LEU A 351 -21.33 17.11 7.21
C LEU A 351 -21.92 18.12 6.21
N SER A 352 -23.12 18.66 6.45
CA SER A 352 -23.69 19.74 5.63
C SER A 352 -22.83 21.00 5.65
N ASP A 353 -22.23 21.30 6.80
CA ASP A 353 -21.40 22.49 7.01
C ASP A 353 -19.98 22.26 6.48
N LEU A 354 -19.53 21.00 6.50
CA LEU A 354 -18.25 20.59 5.92
C LEU A 354 -18.32 20.46 4.41
N MET A 355 -19.38 19.92 3.81
CA MET A 355 -19.47 19.71 2.36
C MET A 355 -19.89 20.97 1.59
N GLY A 356 -20.59 21.91 2.22
CA GLY A 356 -21.19 23.04 1.48
C GLY A 356 -22.08 22.55 0.32
N GLU A 357 -22.49 23.46 -0.56
CA GLU A 357 -23.29 23.12 -1.75
C GLU A 357 -22.52 22.33 -2.83
N SER A 358 -21.51 21.52 -2.48
CA SER A 358 -20.91 20.58 -3.43
C SER A 358 -21.94 19.52 -3.82
N GLU A 359 -22.02 19.19 -5.11
CA GLU A 359 -22.90 18.11 -5.59
C GLU A 359 -22.73 16.85 -4.73
N PRO A 360 -23.83 16.20 -4.31
CA PRO A 360 -23.76 15.01 -3.47
C PRO A 360 -22.96 13.95 -4.21
N MET A 361 -21.74 13.74 -3.75
CA MET A 361 -20.90 12.63 -4.20
C MET A 361 -21.67 11.34 -3.94
N ASP A 362 -21.93 10.56 -4.99
CA ASP A 362 -22.67 9.30 -4.89
C ASP A 362 -21.79 8.20 -4.28
N LEU A 363 -21.58 8.32 -2.97
CA LEU A 363 -20.94 7.32 -2.13
C LEU A 363 -21.75 6.03 -2.07
N THR A 364 -23.04 6.07 -2.41
CA THR A 364 -23.96 4.94 -2.29
C THR A 364 -23.53 3.79 -3.19
N GLY A 365 -23.15 4.07 -4.44
CA GLY A 365 -22.73 3.04 -5.40
C GLY A 365 -21.42 2.37 -4.98
N SER A 366 -20.40 3.14 -4.63
CA SER A 366 -19.11 2.59 -4.21
C SER A 366 -19.20 1.85 -2.87
N LEU A 367 -20.01 2.36 -1.94
CA LEU A 367 -20.25 1.69 -0.66
C LEU A 367 -21.02 0.38 -0.85
N THR A 368 -22.01 0.36 -1.74
CA THR A 368 -22.78 -0.83 -2.07
C THR A 368 -21.88 -1.90 -2.70
N GLU A 369 -20.98 -1.50 -3.58
CA GLU A 369 -20.02 -2.41 -4.21
C GLU A 369 -18.96 -2.91 -3.22
N GLY A 370 -18.43 -2.03 -2.35
CA GLY A 370 -17.53 -2.43 -1.29
C GLY A 370 -18.16 -3.42 -0.31
N VAL A 371 -19.41 -3.16 0.08
CA VAL A 371 -20.24 -4.07 0.86
C VAL A 371 -20.42 -5.43 0.18
N ARG A 372 -20.70 -5.43 -1.13
CA ARG A 372 -20.85 -6.64 -1.92
C ARG A 372 -19.57 -7.48 -1.83
N PHE A 373 -18.40 -6.89 -2.08
CA PHE A 373 -17.13 -7.59 -1.94
C PHE A 373 -16.86 -8.05 -0.51
N MET A 374 -17.19 -7.26 0.51
CA MET A 374 -17.04 -7.71 1.91
C MET A 374 -17.87 -8.97 2.19
N ASN A 375 -19.12 -9.02 1.71
CA ASN A 375 -19.98 -10.20 1.86
C ASN A 375 -19.42 -11.42 1.13
N GLU A 376 -18.98 -11.26 -0.11
CA GLU A 376 -18.43 -12.34 -0.91
C GLU A 376 -17.12 -12.89 -0.31
N GLY A 377 -16.24 -12.00 0.18
CA GLY A 377 -15.02 -12.37 0.90
C GLY A 377 -15.30 -13.11 2.21
N LEU A 378 -16.29 -12.63 2.99
CA LEU A 378 -16.74 -13.28 4.23
C LEU A 378 -17.25 -14.70 3.99
N VAL A 379 -18.00 -14.91 2.89
CA VAL A 379 -18.44 -16.25 2.49
C VAL A 379 -17.23 -17.17 2.24
N GLY A 380 -16.21 -16.71 1.52
CA GLY A 380 -14.97 -17.48 1.31
C GLY A 380 -14.30 -17.90 2.61
N VAL A 381 -14.21 -16.99 3.58
CA VAL A 381 -13.67 -17.30 4.92
C VAL A 381 -14.53 -18.29 5.67
N THR A 382 -15.85 -18.09 5.70
CA THR A 382 -16.76 -19.00 6.39
C THR A 382 -16.64 -20.40 5.82
N LEU A 383 -16.60 -20.53 4.50
CA LEU A 383 -16.37 -21.81 3.83
C LEU A 383 -15.04 -22.44 4.26
N LYS A 384 -13.94 -21.67 4.27
CA LYS A 384 -12.62 -22.18 4.71
C LYS A 384 -12.65 -22.65 6.16
N ALA A 385 -13.23 -21.86 7.05
CA ALA A 385 -13.31 -22.19 8.47
C ALA A 385 -14.19 -23.41 8.77
N MET A 386 -15.15 -23.71 7.88
CA MET A 386 -15.95 -24.93 7.87
C MET A 386 -15.23 -26.13 7.22
N GLY A 387 -13.97 -25.98 6.81
CA GLY A 387 -13.19 -27.05 6.20
C GLY A 387 -13.55 -27.32 4.74
N TYR A 388 -14.24 -26.40 4.07
CA TYR A 388 -14.43 -26.48 2.62
C TYR A 388 -13.12 -26.13 1.91
N LEU A 389 -12.92 -26.82 0.79
CA LEU A 389 -11.86 -26.58 -0.16
C LEU A 389 -12.41 -26.70 -1.58
N VAL A 390 -11.68 -26.19 -2.57
CA VAL A 390 -11.98 -26.41 -3.98
C VAL A 390 -11.18 -27.62 -4.46
N MET A 391 -11.88 -28.63 -4.97
CA MET A 391 -11.26 -29.75 -5.67
C MET A 391 -11.13 -29.45 -7.16
N MET A 392 -9.93 -29.65 -7.69
CA MET A 392 -9.65 -29.72 -9.12
C MET A 392 -9.47 -31.18 -9.52
N ILE A 393 -10.43 -31.72 -10.26
CA ILE A 393 -10.48 -33.12 -10.68
C ILE A 393 -9.99 -33.23 -12.12
N LYS A 394 -8.88 -33.95 -12.31
CA LYS A 394 -8.32 -34.29 -13.62
C LYS A 394 -9.07 -35.47 -14.25
N ASN A 395 -9.02 -35.57 -15.57
CA ASN A 395 -9.58 -36.68 -16.38
C ASN A 395 -11.11 -36.83 -16.32
N PHE A 396 -11.83 -35.87 -15.75
CA PHE A 396 -13.28 -35.79 -15.88
C PHE A 396 -13.65 -35.21 -17.24
N SER A 397 -14.67 -35.78 -17.89
CA SER A 397 -15.32 -35.12 -19.02
C SER A 397 -16.27 -34.04 -18.50
N GLU A 398 -16.58 -33.06 -19.34
CA GLU A 398 -17.61 -32.05 -19.04
C GLU A 398 -18.93 -32.69 -18.61
N SER A 399 -19.34 -33.77 -19.27
CA SER A 399 -20.55 -34.54 -18.91
C SER A 399 -20.48 -35.10 -17.49
N LYS A 400 -19.36 -35.73 -17.10
CA LYS A 400 -19.17 -36.25 -15.74
C LYS A 400 -19.10 -35.13 -14.70
N CYS A 401 -18.50 -34.00 -15.08
CA CYS A 401 -18.47 -32.83 -14.21
C CYS A 401 -19.87 -32.32 -13.91
N SER A 402 -20.75 -32.29 -14.91
CA SER A 402 -22.15 -31.86 -14.75
C SER A 402 -23.00 -32.78 -13.87
N GLU A 403 -22.53 -34.01 -13.57
CA GLU A 403 -23.19 -34.91 -12.62
C GLU A 403 -22.95 -34.50 -11.16
N ILE A 404 -21.92 -33.69 -10.89
CA ILE A 404 -21.64 -33.13 -9.57
C ILE A 404 -22.34 -31.78 -9.46
N GLU A 405 -23.31 -31.68 -8.56
CA GLU A 405 -24.06 -30.44 -8.39
C GLU A 405 -23.16 -29.28 -7.97
N GLY A 406 -23.32 -28.14 -8.67
CA GLY A 406 -22.52 -26.95 -8.46
C GLY A 406 -21.08 -26.99 -9.01
N ALA A 407 -20.63 -28.13 -9.55
CA ALA A 407 -19.34 -28.21 -10.21
C ALA A 407 -19.31 -27.45 -11.55
N LYS A 408 -18.13 -26.97 -11.94
CA LYS A 408 -17.89 -26.27 -13.21
C LYS A 408 -16.72 -26.89 -13.96
N PHE A 409 -16.90 -27.10 -15.25
CA PHE A 409 -15.83 -27.55 -16.13
C PHE A 409 -15.12 -26.32 -16.73
N ILE A 410 -13.88 -26.06 -16.32
CA ILE A 410 -13.11 -24.87 -16.65
C ILE A 410 -11.71 -25.33 -17.09
N ASP A 411 -11.24 -24.87 -18.25
CA ASP A 411 -9.88 -25.13 -18.75
C ASP A 411 -9.47 -26.62 -18.76
N ASN A 412 -10.42 -27.51 -19.11
CA ASN A 412 -10.28 -28.97 -19.12
C ASN A 412 -10.17 -29.66 -17.74
N TYR A 413 -10.55 -28.96 -16.68
CA TYR A 413 -10.64 -29.51 -15.33
C TYR A 413 -12.05 -29.37 -14.79
N CYS A 414 -12.48 -30.34 -13.98
CA CYS A 414 -13.72 -30.23 -13.24
C CYS A 414 -13.42 -29.67 -11.85
N TYR A 415 -14.04 -28.53 -11.52
CA TYR A 415 -13.89 -27.87 -10.24
C TYR A 415 -15.16 -28.05 -9.41
N ALA A 416 -15.02 -28.44 -8.14
CA ALA A 416 -16.15 -28.62 -7.23
C ALA A 416 -15.76 -28.21 -5.81
N VAL A 417 -16.70 -27.69 -5.03
CA VAL A 417 -16.48 -27.38 -3.61
C VAL A 417 -16.78 -28.62 -2.78
N SER A 418 -15.91 -28.94 -1.83
CA SER A 418 -16.04 -30.14 -0.99
C SER A 418 -15.44 -29.96 0.38
N THR A 419 -15.85 -30.79 1.32
CA THR A 419 -15.13 -31.02 2.58
C THR A 419 -14.36 -32.34 2.52
N GLY A 420 -13.30 -32.46 3.31
CA GLY A 420 -12.56 -33.70 3.51
C GLY A 420 -11.06 -33.52 3.71
N SER A 421 -10.44 -34.47 4.41
CA SER A 421 -8.98 -34.52 4.56
C SER A 421 -8.35 -35.14 3.32
N ARG A 422 -7.16 -34.64 2.93
CA ARG A 422 -6.41 -35.07 1.75
C ARG A 422 -6.22 -36.60 1.74
N GLY A 423 -7.09 -37.33 1.02
CA GLY A 423 -6.82 -38.70 0.57
C GLY A 423 -7.80 -39.84 0.94
N LEU A 424 -8.90 -39.65 1.69
CA LEU A 424 -9.74 -40.81 2.11
C LEU A 424 -11.24 -40.74 1.84
N SER A 425 -11.86 -39.56 1.78
CA SER A 425 -13.27 -39.41 1.37
C SER A 425 -13.56 -37.93 1.18
N TYR A 426 -14.03 -37.54 0.00
CA TYR A 426 -14.51 -36.18 -0.25
C TYR A 426 -16.03 -36.16 -0.21
N LYS A 427 -16.58 -35.19 0.49
CA LYS A 427 -18.02 -34.92 0.48
C LYS A 427 -18.22 -33.60 -0.23
N PHE A 428 -18.86 -33.65 -1.41
CA PHE A 428 -19.20 -32.42 -2.14
C PHE A 428 -20.18 -31.58 -1.32
N MET A 429 -20.08 -30.26 -1.47
CA MET A 429 -21.02 -29.31 -0.87
C MET A 429 -22.45 -29.67 -1.29
N GLY A 430 -23.40 -29.49 -0.38
CA GLY A 430 -24.80 -29.77 -0.64
C GLY A 430 -25.37 -28.91 -1.78
N ALA A 431 -26.32 -29.49 -2.51
CA ALA A 431 -27.11 -28.85 -3.56
C ALA A 431 -27.68 -27.48 -3.19
N GLU A 432 -28.21 -27.39 -1.97
CA GLU A 432 -28.85 -26.18 -1.46
C GLU A 432 -27.79 -25.13 -1.07
N ASP A 433 -26.71 -25.56 -0.41
CA ASP A 433 -25.65 -24.67 0.06
C ASP A 433 -24.89 -24.04 -1.12
N ILE A 434 -24.59 -24.82 -2.17
CA ILE A 434 -23.84 -24.32 -3.33
C ILE A 434 -24.64 -23.32 -4.16
N LYS A 435 -25.98 -23.38 -4.14
CA LYS A 435 -26.86 -22.40 -4.80
C LYS A 435 -26.86 -21.04 -4.11
N LEU A 436 -26.58 -21.00 -2.80
CA LEU A 436 -26.53 -19.73 -2.05
C LEU A 436 -25.44 -18.80 -2.57
N LEU A 437 -24.30 -19.35 -3.03
CA LEU A 437 -23.18 -18.56 -3.55
C LEU A 437 -23.63 -17.61 -4.68
N PRO A 438 -24.17 -18.10 -5.82
CA PRO A 438 -24.66 -17.20 -6.86
C PRO A 438 -26.02 -16.55 -6.53
N GLU A 439 -26.96 -17.25 -5.90
CA GLU A 439 -28.35 -16.77 -5.78
C GLU A 439 -28.53 -15.72 -4.67
N LYS A 440 -27.86 -15.90 -3.53
CA LYS A 440 -27.98 -15.01 -2.37
C LYS A 440 -26.81 -14.04 -2.28
N TYR A 441 -25.59 -14.51 -2.55
CA TYR A 441 -24.38 -13.73 -2.38
C TYR A 441 -23.85 -13.11 -3.68
N GLY A 442 -24.43 -13.42 -4.83
CA GLY A 442 -24.02 -12.83 -6.12
C GLY A 442 -22.65 -13.31 -6.61
N ILE A 443 -22.09 -14.36 -6.01
CA ILE A 443 -20.77 -14.88 -6.36
C ILE A 443 -20.84 -15.58 -7.71
N ASP A 444 -20.08 -15.08 -8.70
CA ASP A 444 -19.89 -15.80 -9.95
C ASP A 444 -19.05 -17.05 -9.71
N MET A 445 -19.66 -18.22 -9.88
CA MET A 445 -19.02 -19.51 -9.60
C MET A 445 -17.79 -19.79 -10.46
N VAL A 446 -17.71 -19.27 -11.68
CA VAL A 446 -16.54 -19.47 -12.54
C VAL A 446 -15.37 -18.63 -12.04
N GLU A 447 -15.64 -17.37 -11.74
CA GLU A 447 -14.64 -16.44 -11.20
C GLU A 447 -14.16 -16.86 -9.81
N PHE A 448 -15.05 -17.34 -8.95
CA PHE A 448 -14.73 -17.94 -7.65
C PHE A 448 -13.75 -19.10 -7.77
N LEU A 449 -14.02 -20.08 -8.64
CA LEU A 449 -13.17 -21.27 -8.78
C LEU A 449 -11.81 -20.93 -9.41
N LYS A 450 -11.78 -20.01 -10.37
CA LYS A 450 -10.52 -19.49 -10.95
C LYS A 450 -9.69 -18.74 -9.92
N ASN A 451 -10.32 -17.92 -9.08
CA ASN A 451 -9.63 -17.14 -8.04
C ASN A 451 -8.92 -18.06 -7.03
N VAL A 452 -9.61 -19.13 -6.60
CA VAL A 452 -9.02 -20.14 -5.71
C VAL A 452 -7.89 -20.90 -6.40
N HIS A 453 -8.05 -21.24 -7.69
CA HIS A 453 -6.98 -21.87 -8.45
C HIS A 453 -5.74 -20.97 -8.59
N GLU A 454 -5.94 -19.72 -9.02
CA GLU A 454 -4.88 -18.71 -9.18
C GLU A 454 -4.11 -18.54 -7.88
N CYS A 455 -4.81 -18.42 -6.75
CA CYS A 455 -4.20 -18.32 -5.43
C CYS A 455 -3.26 -19.49 -5.12
N SER A 456 -3.68 -20.72 -5.42
CA SER A 456 -2.84 -21.90 -5.18
C SER A 456 -1.58 -21.96 -6.06
N THR A 457 -1.60 -21.29 -7.22
CA THR A 457 -0.49 -21.30 -8.19
C THR A 457 0.54 -20.20 -7.96
N LEU A 458 0.12 -19.07 -7.39
CA LEU A 458 1.01 -17.92 -7.15
C LEU A 458 2.00 -18.15 -5.98
N GLY A 459 1.76 -19.14 -5.12
CA GLY A 459 2.49 -19.28 -3.86
C GLY A 459 2.29 -18.06 -2.96
N ASP A 460 3.04 -17.94 -1.85
CA ASP A 460 2.95 -16.78 -0.93
C ASP A 460 3.40 -15.43 -1.57
N GLY A 461 3.56 -15.38 -2.89
CA GLY A 461 3.96 -14.19 -3.65
C GLY A 461 2.81 -13.20 -3.82
N ILE A 462 2.69 -12.26 -2.89
CA ILE A 462 1.80 -11.09 -2.99
C ILE A 462 2.28 -10.23 -4.19
N GLY A 463 1.47 -10.09 -5.25
CA GLY A 463 1.65 -8.95 -6.18
C GLY A 463 1.49 -9.16 -7.69
N VAL A 464 0.87 -10.23 -8.18
CA VAL A 464 0.61 -10.37 -9.63
C VAL A 464 -0.88 -10.14 -9.90
N GLY A 465 -1.20 -9.25 -10.86
CA GLY A 465 -2.58 -8.89 -11.21
C GLY A 465 -3.46 -10.11 -11.48
N SER A 466 -4.70 -10.10 -10.97
CA SER A 466 -5.60 -11.24 -11.13
C SER A 466 -6.19 -11.30 -12.54
N LEU A 467 -6.36 -12.52 -13.05
CA LEU A 467 -7.12 -12.80 -14.27
C LEU A 467 -8.64 -12.84 -14.03
N THR A 468 -9.09 -12.64 -12.79
CA THR A 468 -10.49 -12.70 -12.39
C THR A 468 -11.08 -11.32 -12.11
N ALA A 469 -12.40 -11.24 -12.00
CA ALA A 469 -13.08 -10.05 -11.47
C ALA A 469 -12.77 -9.79 -9.99
N TYR A 470 -12.17 -10.78 -9.30
CA TYR A 470 -11.71 -10.70 -7.93
C TYR A 470 -10.20 -10.49 -7.87
N PRO A 471 -9.66 -9.79 -6.88
CA PRO A 471 -8.22 -9.77 -6.62
C PRO A 471 -7.66 -11.15 -6.27
N ALA A 472 -6.38 -11.35 -6.53
CA ALA A 472 -5.73 -12.64 -6.28
C ALA A 472 -5.91 -13.08 -4.83
N CYS A 473 -6.20 -14.36 -4.60
CA CYS A 473 -6.44 -14.94 -3.27
C CYS A 473 -7.65 -14.39 -2.48
N PHE A 474 -8.56 -13.66 -3.10
CA PHE A 474 -9.71 -13.04 -2.45
C PHE A 474 -10.53 -13.99 -1.56
N PHE A 475 -10.86 -15.19 -2.04
CA PHE A 475 -11.64 -16.17 -1.25
C PHE A 475 -10.78 -17.01 -0.30
N ASN A 476 -9.45 -17.07 -0.51
CA ASN A 476 -8.46 -17.77 0.31
C ASN A 476 -8.79 -19.24 0.66
N LEU A 477 -9.54 -19.95 -0.19
CA LEU A 477 -9.82 -21.38 0.01
C LEU A 477 -8.64 -22.25 -0.42
N ASP A 478 -8.50 -23.41 0.22
CA ASP A 478 -7.50 -24.38 -0.21
C ASP A 478 -7.89 -25.02 -1.55
N LEU A 479 -6.89 -25.31 -2.39
CA LEU A 479 -7.07 -26.12 -3.59
C LEU A 479 -6.53 -27.54 -3.36
N ALA A 480 -7.36 -28.56 -3.63
CA ALA A 480 -6.93 -29.95 -3.65
C ALA A 480 -6.95 -30.51 -5.07
N LEU A 481 -5.85 -31.15 -5.48
CA LEU A 481 -5.76 -31.85 -6.75
C LEU A 481 -6.21 -33.31 -6.59
N HIS A 482 -7.24 -33.71 -7.32
CA HIS A 482 -7.68 -35.11 -7.40
C HIS A 482 -7.43 -35.67 -8.81
N ILE A 483 -6.86 -36.87 -8.88
CA ILE A 483 -6.64 -37.61 -10.12
C ILE A 483 -7.55 -38.84 -10.07
N SER A 484 -8.61 -38.82 -10.87
CA SER A 484 -9.62 -39.89 -10.93
C SER A 484 -9.13 -41.14 -11.64
#